data_AF-A0A0D2JCQ0-F1
#
_entry.id   AF-A0A0D2JCQ0-F1
#
_cell.length_a   1.000
_cell.length_b   1.000
_cell.length_c   1.000
_cell.angle_alpha   90.00
_cell.angle_beta   90.00
_cell.angle_gamma   90.00
#
_symmetry.space_group_name_H-M   'P 1'
#
loop_
_entity.id
_entity.type
_entity.pdbx_description
1 polymer ?
#
loop_
_entity_poly.entity_id
_entity_poly.type
_entity_poly.pdbx_seq_one_letter_code
_entity_poly.pdbx_strand_id
1 'polypeptide(L)'
;MSKDSRFTPKILGIICNWCCYGGADLCGVSRFQYPPYIRLIRVMCSGRVDLDHIFEAFLNGADGLFIGGCHLGDCHYITHGNYEALSMTRLAQKLLEHIGINPRRLKIEWVSAGEGIRFANVMNEFSAKIEGLGPLGKGEGLDEKEVKTKLGEIVDLIPYIKIAKQEKLALHLLDDPTGYDTLYSDEEVSHLLDEAPLFEIDENKCKACMICLNKCPVDAIVGAKKEAHFILQDKCIKCGTCYAACPPRFGAVRKIVA
;
A
#
# COMPACT_ATOMS: atom_id res chain seq x y z
N MET A 1 22.17 4.55 -37.08
CA MET A 1 22.48 4.33 -35.65
C MET A 1 21.39 3.43 -35.09
N SER A 2 21.76 2.20 -34.75
CA SER A 2 20.86 1.17 -34.24
C SER A 2 20.09 1.68 -33.03
N LYS A 3 18.76 1.51 -33.04
CA LYS A 3 17.92 1.68 -31.85
C LYS A 3 18.32 0.59 -30.85
N ASP A 4 19.31 0.86 -30.01
CA ASP A 4 19.40 0.16 -28.73
C ASP A 4 18.06 0.38 -28.03
N SER A 5 17.41 -0.71 -27.64
CA SER A 5 16.10 -0.72 -27.01
C SER A 5 16.16 0.00 -25.67
N ARG A 6 16.06 1.32 -25.68
CA ARG A 6 16.09 2.16 -24.48
C ARG A 6 14.89 1.76 -23.63
N PHE A 7 15.15 1.35 -22.41
CA PHE A 7 14.11 1.02 -21.44
C PHE A 7 13.12 2.18 -21.35
N THR A 8 11.83 1.87 -21.51
CA THR A 8 10.74 2.83 -21.41
C THR A 8 9.93 2.49 -20.15
N PRO A 9 10.03 3.30 -19.08
CA PRO A 9 9.33 3.05 -17.84
C PRO A 9 7.82 3.00 -18.01
N LYS A 10 7.16 2.10 -17.28
CA LYS A 10 5.71 2.12 -17.07
C LYS A 10 5.43 2.80 -15.73
N ILE A 11 4.95 4.03 -15.77
CA ILE A 11 4.63 4.78 -14.55
C ILE A 11 3.12 4.90 -14.42
N LEU A 12 2.58 4.50 -13.27
CA LEU A 12 1.19 4.77 -12.90
C LEU A 12 1.15 6.00 -11.99
N GLY A 13 0.21 6.91 -12.20
CA GLY A 13 -0.04 8.05 -11.34
C GLY A 13 -1.44 8.00 -10.75
N ILE A 14 -1.61 8.08 -9.44
CA ILE A 14 -2.91 8.26 -8.80
C ILE A 14 -2.96 9.67 -8.20
N ILE A 15 -3.79 10.54 -8.75
CA ILE A 15 -3.77 11.97 -8.42
C ILE A 15 -5.14 12.49 -7.98
N CYS A 16 -5.14 13.42 -7.01
CA CYS A 16 -6.36 14.03 -6.51
C CYS A 16 -7.00 14.97 -7.54
N ASN A 17 -8.33 15.01 -7.55
CA ASN A 17 -9.12 15.79 -8.48
C ASN A 17 -8.90 17.30 -8.33
N TRP A 18 -8.78 17.79 -7.10
CA TRP A 18 -8.87 19.22 -6.80
C TRP A 18 -7.59 20.00 -7.11
N CYS A 19 -6.43 19.44 -6.76
CA CYS A 19 -5.15 20.14 -6.85
C CYS A 19 -4.28 19.55 -7.95
N CYS A 20 -3.80 18.32 -7.76
CA CYS A 20 -2.79 17.75 -8.63
C CYS A 20 -3.32 17.48 -10.05
N TYR A 21 -4.58 17.06 -10.20
CA TYR A 21 -5.21 16.95 -11.52
C TYR A 21 -5.34 18.31 -12.21
N GLY A 22 -5.73 19.36 -11.48
CA GLY A 22 -5.73 20.74 -12.00
C GLY A 22 -4.33 21.22 -12.41
N GLY A 23 -3.29 20.85 -11.66
CA GLY A 23 -1.90 21.13 -12.01
C GLY A 23 -1.45 20.39 -13.27
N ALA A 24 -1.88 19.13 -13.45
CA ALA A 24 -1.66 18.36 -14.67
C ALA A 24 -2.39 18.98 -15.89
N ASP A 25 -3.63 19.45 -15.72
CA ASP A 25 -4.38 20.15 -16.76
C ASP A 25 -3.70 21.48 -17.14
N LEU A 26 -3.28 22.27 -16.14
CA LEU A 26 -2.56 23.51 -16.38
C LEU A 26 -1.21 23.28 -17.08
N CYS A 27 -0.52 22.18 -16.75
CA CYS A 27 0.68 21.75 -17.44
C CYS A 27 0.42 21.53 -18.94
N GLY A 28 -0.67 20.83 -19.27
CA GLY A 28 -1.13 20.63 -20.65
C GLY A 28 -1.49 21.92 -21.37
N VAL A 29 -2.30 22.79 -20.74
CA VAL A 29 -2.72 24.10 -21.28
C VAL A 29 -1.50 24.99 -21.55
N SER A 30 -0.52 25.00 -20.64
CA SER A 30 0.71 25.78 -20.72
C SER A 30 1.77 25.15 -21.62
N ARG A 31 1.50 23.96 -22.16
CA ARG A 31 2.40 23.19 -23.04
C ARG A 31 3.75 22.84 -22.39
N PHE A 32 3.81 22.72 -21.08
CA PHE A 32 5.02 22.25 -20.41
C PHE A 32 5.24 20.77 -20.73
N GLN A 33 6.41 20.45 -21.28
CA GLN A 33 6.71 19.10 -21.75
C GLN A 33 7.31 18.24 -20.63
N TYR A 34 6.91 16.97 -20.60
CA TYR A 34 7.49 15.92 -19.77
C TYR A 34 7.39 14.56 -20.49
N PRO A 35 8.18 13.54 -20.10
CA PRO A 35 8.17 12.23 -20.73
C PRO A 35 6.77 11.57 -20.73
N PRO A 36 6.34 10.94 -21.83
CA PRO A 36 5.01 10.37 -21.99
C PRO A 36 4.84 8.98 -21.33
N TYR A 37 5.52 8.73 -20.21
CA TYR A 37 5.56 7.42 -19.54
C TYR A 37 4.43 7.23 -18.53
N ILE A 38 3.98 8.32 -17.91
CA ILE A 38 2.98 8.27 -16.85
C ILE A 38 1.57 8.16 -17.41
N ARG A 39 0.75 7.31 -16.77
CA ARG A 39 -0.70 7.23 -17.00
C ARG A 39 -1.43 7.56 -15.71
N LEU A 40 -2.37 8.51 -15.79
CA LEU A 40 -3.03 9.07 -14.62
C LEU A 40 -4.38 8.40 -14.36
N ILE A 41 -4.61 8.01 -13.10
CA ILE A 41 -5.89 7.65 -12.52
C ILE A 41 -6.32 8.79 -11.61
N ARG A 42 -7.53 9.30 -11.84
CA ARG A 42 -8.10 10.38 -11.04
C ARG A 42 -8.87 9.80 -9.86
N VAL A 43 -8.57 10.30 -8.66
CA VAL A 43 -9.34 10.08 -7.44
C VAL A 43 -9.77 11.41 -6.85
N MET A 44 -10.77 11.43 -5.96
CA MET A 44 -11.22 12.68 -5.38
C MET A 44 -10.19 13.29 -4.43
N CYS A 45 -9.55 12.47 -3.59
CA CYS A 45 -8.54 12.87 -2.62
C CYS A 45 -7.36 11.90 -2.69
N SER A 46 -6.14 12.37 -2.40
CA SER A 46 -4.98 11.47 -2.24
C SER A 46 -5.17 10.48 -1.09
N GLY A 47 -5.95 10.83 -0.06
CA GLY A 47 -6.36 9.91 1.01
C GLY A 47 -7.23 8.74 0.55
N ARG A 48 -7.67 8.72 -0.72
CA ARG A 48 -8.34 7.53 -1.29
C ARG A 48 -7.34 6.45 -1.70
N VAL A 49 -6.07 6.82 -1.93
CA VAL A 49 -5.01 5.86 -2.22
C VAL A 49 -4.79 5.01 -0.97
N ASP A 50 -4.55 3.72 -1.19
CA ASP A 50 -4.43 2.71 -0.14
C ASP A 50 -3.29 1.77 -0.52
N LEU A 51 -2.80 0.98 0.45
CA LEU A 51 -1.71 0.03 0.21
C LEU A 51 -2.06 -0.94 -0.94
N ASP A 52 -3.32 -1.40 -1.01
CA ASP A 52 -3.77 -2.30 -2.08
C ASP A 52 -3.54 -1.69 -3.46
N HIS A 53 -3.88 -0.41 -3.67
CA HIS A 53 -3.64 0.27 -4.95
C HIS A 53 -2.14 0.34 -5.29
N ILE A 54 -1.30 0.51 -4.28
CA ILE A 54 0.15 0.64 -4.44
C ILE A 54 0.76 -0.69 -4.87
N PHE A 55 0.51 -1.74 -4.09
CA PHE A 55 1.10 -3.05 -4.34
C PHE A 55 0.50 -3.73 -5.57
N GLU A 56 -0.80 -3.54 -5.83
CA GLU A 56 -1.45 -4.02 -7.06
C GLU A 56 -0.82 -3.37 -8.30
N ALA A 57 -0.47 -2.08 -8.25
CA ALA A 57 0.22 -1.44 -9.37
C ALA A 57 1.57 -2.09 -9.67
N PHE A 58 2.36 -2.41 -8.65
CA PHE A 58 3.64 -3.10 -8.82
C PHE A 58 3.46 -4.56 -9.27
N LEU A 59 2.46 -5.29 -8.74
CA LEU A 59 2.11 -6.64 -9.19
C LEU A 59 1.74 -6.69 -10.67
N ASN A 60 1.06 -5.66 -11.16
CA ASN A 60 0.71 -5.51 -12.58
C ASN A 60 1.87 -4.96 -13.44
N GLY A 61 3.08 -4.84 -12.88
CA GLY A 61 4.30 -4.51 -13.60
C GLY A 61 4.52 -3.02 -13.85
N ALA A 62 4.03 -2.15 -12.96
CA ALA A 62 4.47 -0.75 -12.93
C ALA A 62 5.94 -0.65 -12.48
N ASP A 63 6.76 0.09 -13.21
CA ASP A 63 8.15 0.36 -12.84
C ASP A 63 8.26 1.48 -11.80
N GLY A 64 7.23 2.32 -11.70
CA GLY A 64 7.09 3.36 -10.69
C GLY A 64 5.64 3.75 -10.47
N LEU A 65 5.35 4.19 -9.25
CA LEU A 65 4.05 4.71 -8.84
C LEU A 65 4.20 6.12 -8.29
N PHE A 66 3.39 7.02 -8.82
CA PHE A 66 3.29 8.41 -8.42
C PHE A 66 1.96 8.68 -7.71
N ILE A 67 1.99 9.33 -6.56
CA ILE A 67 0.81 9.80 -5.84
C ILE A 67 0.84 11.33 -5.82
N GLY A 68 -0.23 11.95 -6.32
CA GLY A 68 -0.34 13.40 -6.39
C GLY A 68 -1.45 13.94 -5.49
N GLY A 69 -1.12 14.86 -4.59
CA GLY A 69 -2.08 15.47 -3.66
C GLY A 69 -2.06 16.99 -3.66
N CYS A 70 -2.98 17.57 -2.89
CA CYS A 70 -2.91 18.97 -2.47
C CYS A 70 -1.75 19.17 -1.49
N HIS A 71 -1.21 20.39 -1.40
CA HIS A 71 -0.28 20.76 -0.34
C HIS A 71 -0.83 20.41 1.04
N LEU A 72 0.07 20.03 1.94
CA LEU A 72 -0.28 19.77 3.34
C LEU A 72 -0.84 21.07 3.94
N GLY A 73 -2.01 20.98 4.58
CA GLY A 73 -2.81 22.12 5.01
C GLY A 73 -3.90 22.55 4.03
N ASP A 74 -3.74 22.31 2.73
CA ASP A 74 -4.65 22.78 1.67
C ASP A 74 -5.60 21.69 1.13
N CYS A 75 -5.85 20.63 1.92
CA CYS A 75 -6.71 19.54 1.48
C CYS A 75 -8.15 20.03 1.31
N HIS A 76 -8.72 19.84 0.12
CA HIS A 76 -10.11 20.23 -0.18
C HIS A 76 -11.13 19.65 0.82
N TYR A 77 -10.91 18.42 1.28
CA TYR A 77 -11.85 17.73 2.17
C TYR A 77 -11.69 18.10 3.64
N ILE A 78 -10.66 18.86 4.03
CA ILE A 78 -10.36 19.31 5.40
C ILE A 78 -10.13 18.16 6.41
N THR A 79 -10.53 16.93 6.09
CA THR A 79 -10.26 15.71 6.87
C THR A 79 -8.79 15.28 6.86
N HIS A 80 -7.89 16.10 6.32
CA HIS A 80 -6.46 15.85 6.28
C HIS A 80 -6.06 14.51 5.62
N GLY A 81 -6.87 13.99 4.67
CA GLY A 81 -6.56 12.73 3.98
C GLY A 81 -5.23 12.71 3.21
N ASN A 82 -4.64 13.87 2.89
CA ASN A 82 -3.29 13.94 2.34
C ASN A 82 -2.20 13.61 3.37
N TYR A 83 -2.43 13.83 4.67
CA TYR A 83 -1.53 13.39 5.74
C TYR A 83 -1.57 11.87 5.92
N GLU A 84 -2.77 11.28 5.89
CA GLU A 84 -2.93 9.81 5.89
C GLU A 84 -2.25 9.17 4.68
N ALA A 85 -2.41 9.78 3.50
CA ALA A 85 -1.74 9.33 2.28
C ALA A 85 -0.20 9.39 2.41
N LEU A 86 0.34 10.41 3.08
CA LEU A 86 1.78 10.53 3.33
C LEU A 86 2.27 9.43 4.26
N SER A 87 1.60 9.24 5.41
CA SER A 87 1.89 8.16 6.38
C SER A 87 1.90 6.79 5.70
N MET A 88 0.83 6.49 4.97
CA MET A 88 0.65 5.24 4.24
C MET A 88 1.69 5.04 3.12
N THR A 89 2.08 6.10 2.42
CA THR A 89 3.17 6.05 1.43
C THR A 89 4.51 5.73 2.10
N ARG A 90 4.80 6.30 3.27
CA ARG A 90 6.05 6.02 4.01
C ARG A 90 6.12 4.58 4.49
N LEU A 91 5.01 4.03 5.00
CA LEU A 91 4.90 2.61 5.32
C LEU A 91 5.12 1.74 4.07
N ALA A 92 4.47 2.06 2.95
CA ALA A 92 4.64 1.33 1.70
C ALA A 92 6.09 1.36 1.19
N GLN A 93 6.79 2.49 1.32
CA GLN A 93 8.21 2.58 0.98
C GLN A 93 9.06 1.63 1.84
N LYS A 94 8.81 1.57 3.15
CA LYS A 94 9.52 0.64 4.04
C LYS A 94 9.22 -0.83 3.75
N LEU A 95 7.98 -1.15 3.40
CA LEU A 95 7.59 -2.49 2.96
C LEU A 95 8.30 -2.88 1.65
N LEU A 96 8.39 -1.97 0.67
CA LEU A 96 9.14 -2.19 -0.57
C LEU A 96 10.64 -2.44 -0.28
N GLU A 97 11.23 -1.62 0.59
CA GLU A 97 12.63 -1.77 1.01
C GLU A 97 12.90 -3.13 1.66
N HIS A 98 11.99 -3.58 2.55
CA HIS A 98 12.09 -4.89 3.21
C HIS A 98 12.09 -6.06 2.22
N ILE A 99 11.28 -6.00 1.14
CA ILE A 99 11.25 -7.04 0.11
C ILE A 99 12.36 -6.89 -0.96
N GLY A 100 13.26 -5.91 -0.81
CA GLY A 100 14.38 -5.67 -1.71
C GLY A 100 14.01 -4.87 -2.98
N ILE A 101 12.84 -4.24 -3.02
CA ILE A 101 12.45 -3.33 -4.10
C ILE A 101 12.83 -1.91 -3.72
N ASN A 102 13.44 -1.15 -4.65
CA ASN A 102 13.89 0.19 -4.33
C ASN A 102 12.71 1.10 -3.93
N PRO A 103 12.68 1.67 -2.71
CA PRO A 103 11.56 2.49 -2.23
C PRO A 103 11.35 3.76 -3.06
N ARG A 104 12.38 4.18 -3.81
CA ARG A 104 12.32 5.33 -4.70
C ARG A 104 11.45 5.11 -5.93
N ARG A 105 10.97 3.88 -6.18
CA ARG A 105 9.94 3.59 -7.19
C ARG A 105 8.56 4.12 -6.81
N LEU A 106 8.33 4.42 -5.54
CA LEU A 106 7.11 5.04 -5.04
C LEU A 106 7.40 6.49 -4.63
N LYS A 107 6.65 7.44 -5.21
CA LYS A 107 6.81 8.87 -4.90
C LYS A 107 5.44 9.51 -4.64
N ILE A 108 5.32 10.22 -3.52
CA ILE A 108 4.21 11.13 -3.24
C ILE A 108 4.69 12.58 -3.35
N GLU A 109 3.91 13.42 -4.01
CA GLU A 109 4.20 14.85 -4.17
C GLU A 109 2.96 15.72 -4.08
N TRP A 110 3.21 16.99 -3.75
CA TRP A 110 2.19 18.00 -3.56
C TRP A 110 2.24 19.03 -4.69
N VAL A 111 1.12 19.17 -5.40
CA VAL A 111 0.99 20.05 -6.55
C VAL A 111 -0.39 20.71 -6.49
N SER A 112 -0.41 22.03 -6.37
CA SER A 112 -1.65 22.84 -6.47
C SER A 112 -2.14 22.93 -7.91
N ALA A 113 -3.39 23.36 -8.08
CA ALA A 113 -3.98 23.55 -9.41
C ALA A 113 -3.25 24.63 -10.24
N GLY A 114 -2.59 25.60 -9.59
CA GLY A 114 -1.83 26.67 -10.23
C GLY A 114 -0.39 26.29 -10.61
N GLU A 115 0.06 25.07 -10.29
CA GLU A 115 1.46 24.66 -10.36
C GLU A 115 1.78 23.74 -11.55
N GLY A 116 1.36 24.13 -12.76
CA GLY A 116 1.58 23.34 -13.97
C GLY A 116 3.07 23.08 -14.27
N ILE A 117 3.95 24.06 -14.05
CA ILE A 117 5.40 23.90 -14.25
C ILE A 117 6.02 22.95 -13.23
N ARG A 118 5.54 22.99 -11.98
CA ARG A 118 5.99 22.06 -10.93
C ARG A 118 5.61 20.64 -11.30
N PHE A 119 4.39 20.40 -11.79
CA PHE A 119 3.97 19.08 -12.25
C PHE A 119 4.93 18.55 -13.31
N ALA A 120 5.24 19.35 -14.35
CA ALA A 120 6.19 18.96 -15.39
C ALA A 120 7.59 18.63 -14.82
N ASN A 121 8.12 19.47 -13.94
CA ASN A 121 9.42 19.24 -13.31
C ASN A 121 9.45 17.95 -12.49
N VAL A 122 8.42 17.70 -11.68
CA VAL A 122 8.28 16.47 -10.89
C VAL A 122 8.21 15.24 -11.80
N MET A 123 7.47 15.32 -12.91
CA MET A 123 7.39 14.21 -13.88
C MET A 123 8.72 13.96 -14.58
N ASN A 124 9.47 15.01 -14.95
CA ASN A 124 10.81 14.90 -15.52
C ASN A 124 11.78 14.22 -14.55
N GLU A 125 11.83 14.70 -13.30
CA GLU A 125 12.69 14.14 -12.26
C GLU A 125 12.34 12.69 -11.94
N PHE A 126 11.06 12.39 -11.79
CA PHE A 126 10.63 11.04 -11.44
C PHE A 126 10.87 10.06 -12.60
N SER A 127 10.57 10.47 -13.83
CA SER A 127 10.85 9.66 -15.02
C SER A 127 12.33 9.34 -15.16
N ALA A 128 13.21 10.33 -15.04
CA ALA A 128 14.66 10.12 -15.09
C ALA A 128 15.15 9.17 -13.98
N LYS A 129 14.54 9.26 -12.79
CA LYS A 129 14.85 8.37 -11.67
C LYS A 129 14.46 6.92 -11.96
N ILE A 130 13.26 6.68 -12.48
CA ILE A 130 12.80 5.32 -12.83
C ILE A 130 13.61 4.77 -14.02
N GLU A 131 13.92 5.58 -15.02
CA GLU A 131 14.81 5.19 -16.13
C GLU A 131 16.18 4.73 -15.61
N GLY A 132 16.75 5.45 -14.63
CA GLY A 132 18.03 5.10 -14.00
C GLY A 132 17.98 3.83 -13.15
N LEU A 133 16.83 3.51 -12.55
CA LEU A 133 16.63 2.25 -11.82
C LEU A 133 16.43 1.06 -12.76
N GLY A 134 15.92 1.28 -13.97
CA GLY A 134 15.60 0.20 -14.90
C GLY A 134 14.28 -0.53 -14.58
N PRO A 135 13.98 -1.62 -15.31
CA PRO A 135 12.75 -2.38 -15.14
C PRO A 135 12.60 -2.92 -13.71
N LEU A 136 11.37 -2.95 -13.19
CA LEU A 136 11.06 -3.55 -11.89
C LEU A 136 11.67 -4.96 -11.77
N GLY A 137 12.39 -5.21 -10.68
CA GLY A 137 13.05 -6.49 -10.42
C GLY A 137 14.44 -6.53 -11.02
N LYS A 138 14.56 -6.37 -12.35
CA LYS A 138 15.87 -6.42 -13.03
C LYS A 138 16.83 -5.35 -12.54
N GLY A 139 16.33 -4.15 -12.25
CA GLY A 139 17.10 -3.06 -11.64
C GLY A 139 17.65 -3.37 -10.26
N GLU A 140 16.98 -4.27 -9.55
CA GLU A 140 17.28 -4.71 -8.19
C GLU A 140 17.99 -6.07 -8.14
N GLY A 141 18.26 -6.69 -9.29
CA GLY A 141 18.85 -8.03 -9.36
C GLY A 141 17.88 -9.17 -9.02
N LEU A 142 16.57 -8.89 -8.97
CA LEU A 142 15.52 -9.85 -8.70
C LEU A 142 14.90 -10.38 -10.00
N ASP A 143 14.48 -11.64 -10.01
CA ASP A 143 13.73 -12.20 -11.13
C ASP A 143 12.23 -11.81 -11.07
N GLU A 144 11.52 -11.89 -12.21
CA GLU A 144 10.11 -11.50 -12.28
C GLU A 144 9.19 -12.35 -11.38
N LYS A 145 9.54 -13.63 -11.19
CA LYS A 145 8.75 -14.55 -10.37
C LYS A 145 8.95 -14.26 -8.88
N GLU A 146 10.17 -13.96 -8.48
CA GLU A 146 10.56 -13.56 -7.14
C GLU A 146 9.89 -12.24 -6.75
N VAL A 147 9.91 -11.23 -7.64
CA VAL A 147 9.18 -9.98 -7.43
C VAL A 147 7.70 -10.21 -7.22
N LYS A 148 7.04 -11.00 -8.09
CA LYS A 148 5.61 -11.31 -7.94
C LYS A 148 5.30 -12.05 -6.64
N THR A 149 6.17 -12.98 -6.25
CA THR A 149 5.99 -13.77 -5.02
C THR A 149 6.08 -12.86 -3.79
N LYS A 150 7.17 -12.07 -3.68
CA LYS A 150 7.37 -11.14 -2.55
C LYS A 150 6.29 -10.07 -2.47
N LEU A 151 5.88 -9.50 -3.59
CA LEU A 151 4.78 -8.53 -3.62
C LEU A 151 3.44 -9.17 -3.21
N GLY A 152 3.18 -10.41 -3.64
CA GLY A 152 1.98 -11.16 -3.28
C GLY A 152 1.90 -11.44 -1.77
N GLU A 153 3.01 -11.85 -1.16
CA GLU A 153 3.11 -12.04 0.29
C GLU A 153 2.75 -10.77 1.07
N ILE A 154 3.21 -9.60 0.60
CA ILE A 154 2.83 -8.32 1.21
C ILE A 154 1.34 -8.04 1.03
N VAL A 155 0.78 -8.26 -0.17
CA VAL A 155 -0.65 -8.04 -0.44
C VAL A 155 -1.53 -8.86 0.49
N ASP A 156 -1.20 -10.14 0.70
CA ASP A 156 -1.94 -11.01 1.61
C ASP A 156 -1.91 -10.51 3.07
N LEU A 157 -0.84 -9.79 3.45
CA LEU A 157 -0.66 -9.22 4.78
C LEU A 157 -1.22 -7.80 4.95
N ILE A 158 -1.60 -7.09 3.88
CA ILE A 158 -2.09 -5.70 3.94
C ILE A 158 -3.22 -5.52 4.98
N PRO A 159 -4.27 -6.37 5.03
CA PRO A 159 -5.33 -6.19 6.01
C PRO A 159 -4.83 -6.25 7.46
N TYR A 160 -3.90 -7.15 7.75
CA TYR A 160 -3.27 -7.25 9.07
C TYR A 160 -2.36 -6.05 9.36
N ILE A 161 -1.53 -5.65 8.40
CA ILE A 161 -0.65 -4.46 8.50
C ILE A 161 -1.46 -3.21 8.86
N LYS A 162 -2.60 -3.01 8.18
CA LYS A 162 -3.48 -1.85 8.40
C LYS A 162 -4.11 -1.86 9.80
N ILE A 163 -4.52 -3.03 10.30
CA ILE A 163 -5.03 -3.17 11.67
C ILE A 163 -3.91 -2.88 12.67
N ALA A 164 -2.73 -3.48 12.47
CA ALA A 164 -1.60 -3.34 13.38
C ALA A 164 -1.01 -1.92 13.43
N LYS A 165 -1.09 -1.17 12.33
CA LYS A 165 -0.57 0.21 12.22
C LYS A 165 -1.66 1.28 12.21
N GLN A 166 -2.91 0.94 12.57
CA GLN A 166 -4.05 1.84 12.48
C GLN A 166 -3.81 3.18 13.18
N GLU A 167 -3.23 3.17 14.39
CA GLU A 167 -2.94 4.39 15.15
C GLU A 167 -1.96 5.31 14.41
N LYS A 168 -0.84 4.75 13.90
CA LYS A 168 0.16 5.52 13.14
C LYS A 168 -0.36 6.01 11.79
N LEU A 169 -1.18 5.21 11.12
CA LEU A 169 -1.79 5.58 9.83
C LEU A 169 -2.80 6.72 9.99
N ALA A 170 -3.44 6.85 11.16
CA ALA A 170 -4.38 7.91 11.47
C ALA A 170 -3.73 9.18 12.06
N LEU A 171 -2.40 9.21 12.22
CA LEU A 171 -1.71 10.41 12.72
C LEU A 171 -1.77 11.54 11.70
N HIS A 172 -2.01 12.76 12.19
CA HIS A 172 -1.89 14.00 11.44
C HIS A 172 -0.83 14.89 12.10
N LEU A 173 0.43 14.75 11.70
CA LEU A 173 1.53 15.64 12.12
C LEU A 173 1.41 17.01 11.44
N LEU A 174 0.48 17.85 11.92
CA LEU A 174 0.16 19.14 11.31
C LEU A 174 1.30 20.16 11.44
N ASP A 175 1.92 20.21 12.62
CA ASP A 175 2.96 21.21 12.96
C ASP A 175 4.34 20.86 12.40
N ASP A 176 4.64 19.56 12.27
CA ASP A 176 5.89 19.06 11.72
C ASP A 176 5.67 17.85 10.80
N PRO A 177 5.37 18.09 9.51
CA PRO A 177 5.25 17.02 8.53
C PRO A 177 6.56 16.26 8.26
N THR A 178 7.73 16.74 8.71
CA THR A 178 8.98 16.01 8.49
C THR A 178 9.07 14.76 9.36
N GLY A 179 8.31 14.71 10.47
CA GLY A 179 8.21 13.54 11.33
C GLY A 179 7.69 12.27 10.64
N TYR A 180 7.05 12.37 9.46
CA TYR A 180 6.65 11.20 8.67
C TYR A 180 7.84 10.43 8.11
N ASP A 181 8.97 11.09 7.86
CA ASP A 181 10.15 10.45 7.25
C ASP A 181 10.81 9.43 8.17
N THR A 182 10.60 9.56 9.48
CA THR A 182 11.12 8.65 10.53
C THR A 182 10.00 7.88 11.26
N LEU A 183 8.75 7.96 10.77
CA LEU A 183 7.59 7.38 11.45
C LEU A 183 7.64 5.85 11.57
N TYR A 184 8.29 5.19 10.62
CA TYR A 184 8.42 3.74 10.54
C TYR A 184 9.91 3.37 10.45
N SER A 185 10.38 2.50 11.36
CA SER A 185 11.73 1.95 11.31
C SER A 185 11.78 0.60 10.60
N ASP A 186 12.97 0.19 10.16
CA ASP A 186 13.17 -1.10 9.49
C ASP A 186 12.94 -2.28 10.45
N GLU A 187 13.33 -2.12 11.72
CA GLU A 187 13.10 -3.12 12.76
C GLU A 187 11.61 -3.28 13.05
N GLU A 188 10.87 -2.17 13.11
CA GLU A 188 9.43 -2.18 13.33
C GLU A 188 8.68 -2.90 12.20
N VAL A 189 9.11 -2.69 10.95
CA VAL A 189 8.49 -3.31 9.78
C VAL A 189 8.87 -4.79 9.68
N SER A 190 10.12 -5.14 9.97
CA SER A 190 10.55 -6.54 9.99
C SER A 190 9.78 -7.33 11.05
N HIS A 191 9.72 -6.81 12.29
CA HIS A 191 8.93 -7.41 13.36
C HIS A 191 7.44 -7.49 13.05
N LEU A 192 6.87 -6.52 12.32
CA LEU A 192 5.48 -6.57 11.88
C LEU A 192 5.23 -7.76 10.95
N LEU A 193 6.15 -8.05 10.03
CA LEU A 193 5.99 -9.12 9.05
C LEU A 193 6.33 -10.49 9.66
N ASP A 194 7.39 -10.57 10.47
CA ASP A 194 7.82 -11.81 11.13
C ASP A 194 6.80 -12.31 12.15
N GLU A 195 6.19 -11.41 12.93
CA GLU A 195 5.19 -11.79 13.94
C GLU A 195 3.75 -11.85 13.42
N ALA A 196 3.56 -11.91 12.09
CA ALA A 196 2.24 -11.98 11.48
C ALA A 196 1.49 -13.24 11.99
N PRO A 197 0.37 -13.08 12.73
CA PRO A 197 -0.21 -14.20 13.44
C PRO A 197 -0.88 -15.20 12.50
N LEU A 198 -0.81 -16.47 12.88
CA LEU A 198 -1.63 -17.54 12.34
C LEU A 198 -2.76 -17.83 13.33
N PHE A 199 -3.97 -18.05 12.82
CA PHE A 199 -5.12 -18.43 13.65
C PHE A 199 -5.57 -19.83 13.30
N GLU A 200 -5.68 -20.68 14.30
CA GLU A 200 -6.14 -22.06 14.18
C GLU A 200 -7.26 -22.34 15.17
N ILE A 201 -8.12 -23.30 14.83
CA ILE A 201 -9.19 -23.75 15.73
C ILE A 201 -8.83 -25.14 16.25
N ASP A 202 -8.77 -25.28 17.57
CA ASP A 202 -8.61 -26.55 18.25
C ASP A 202 -9.93 -27.32 18.22
N GLU A 203 -9.94 -28.44 17.47
CA GLU A 203 -11.09 -29.32 17.29
C GLU A 203 -11.62 -29.87 18.63
N ASN A 204 -10.75 -30.11 19.61
CA ASN A 204 -11.13 -30.71 20.89
C ASN A 204 -11.86 -29.71 21.80
N LYS A 205 -11.55 -28.41 21.64
CA LYS A 205 -12.16 -27.32 22.41
C LYS A 205 -13.36 -26.71 21.72
N CYS A 206 -13.43 -26.80 20.40
CA CYS A 206 -14.52 -26.21 19.62
C CYS A 206 -15.87 -26.83 19.99
N LYS A 207 -16.86 -25.98 20.26
CA LYS A 207 -18.25 -26.39 20.56
C LYS A 207 -19.24 -26.09 19.42
N ALA A 208 -18.75 -25.87 18.20
CA ALA A 208 -19.57 -25.61 17.00
C ALA A 208 -20.66 -24.53 17.20
N CYS A 209 -20.31 -23.44 17.90
CA CYS A 209 -21.25 -22.38 18.28
C CYS A 209 -21.57 -21.36 17.16
N MET A 210 -20.96 -21.51 15.99
CA MET A 210 -21.05 -20.64 14.80
C MET A 210 -20.59 -19.17 14.98
N ILE A 211 -20.16 -18.73 16.17
CA ILE A 211 -19.81 -17.31 16.42
C ILE A 211 -18.63 -16.84 15.56
N CYS A 212 -17.52 -17.59 15.54
CA CYS A 212 -16.35 -17.20 14.75
C CYS A 212 -16.66 -17.20 13.25
N LEU A 213 -17.43 -18.19 12.78
CA LEU A 213 -17.88 -18.29 11.39
C LEU A 213 -18.70 -17.06 10.99
N ASN A 214 -19.72 -16.71 11.77
CA ASN A 214 -20.59 -15.55 11.48
C ASN A 214 -19.89 -14.19 11.61
N LYS A 215 -18.78 -14.12 12.36
CA LYS A 215 -18.02 -12.88 12.56
C LYS A 215 -16.81 -12.76 11.63
N CYS A 216 -16.50 -13.78 10.83
CA CYS A 216 -15.38 -13.69 9.91
C CYS A 216 -15.72 -12.67 8.80
N PRO A 217 -14.95 -11.58 8.63
CA PRO A 217 -15.28 -10.55 7.65
C PRO A 217 -15.08 -11.01 6.19
N VAL A 218 -14.40 -12.14 5.99
CA VAL A 218 -13.98 -12.66 4.68
C VAL A 218 -14.43 -14.11 4.45
N ASP A 219 -15.32 -14.63 5.30
CA ASP A 219 -15.87 -15.99 5.22
C ASP A 219 -14.79 -17.09 5.09
N ALA A 220 -13.64 -16.90 5.74
CA ALA A 220 -12.51 -17.84 5.73
C ALA A 220 -12.71 -19.05 6.65
N ILE A 221 -13.87 -19.20 7.30
CA ILE A 221 -14.12 -20.25 8.29
C ILE A 221 -15.19 -21.20 7.76
N VAL A 222 -14.84 -22.48 7.68
CA VAL A 222 -15.74 -23.56 7.28
C VAL A 222 -16.16 -24.37 8.50
N GLY A 223 -17.38 -24.91 8.45
CA GLY A 223 -17.93 -25.76 9.50
C GLY A 223 -19.45 -25.63 9.59
N ALA A 224 -20.07 -26.51 10.37
CA ALA A 224 -21.51 -26.56 10.53
C ALA A 224 -21.91 -26.76 12.00
N LYS A 225 -23.21 -26.72 12.27
CA LYS A 225 -23.73 -27.07 13.60
C LYS A 225 -23.30 -28.49 13.95
N LYS A 226 -22.72 -28.65 15.14
CA LYS A 226 -22.16 -29.92 15.67
C LYS A 226 -20.88 -30.41 14.98
N GLU A 227 -20.32 -29.64 14.06
CA GLU A 227 -19.03 -29.94 13.43
C GLU A 227 -17.99 -28.90 13.86
N ALA A 228 -16.76 -29.34 14.11
CA ALA A 228 -15.68 -28.41 14.44
C ALA A 228 -15.45 -27.47 13.24
N HIS A 229 -15.22 -26.19 13.53
CA HIS A 229 -14.89 -25.23 12.49
C HIS A 229 -13.39 -25.27 12.18
N PHE A 230 -13.04 -24.92 10.95
CA PHE A 230 -11.66 -24.82 10.46
C PHE A 230 -11.45 -23.50 9.73
N ILE A 231 -10.26 -22.92 9.86
CA ILE A 231 -9.88 -21.67 9.18
C ILE A 231 -9.09 -22.03 7.92
N LEU A 232 -9.60 -21.60 6.77
CA LEU A 232 -8.92 -21.66 5.48
C LEU A 232 -7.83 -20.58 5.45
N GLN A 233 -6.56 -21.00 5.53
CA GLN A 233 -5.44 -20.06 5.68
C GLN A 233 -5.20 -19.21 4.42
N ASP A 234 -5.54 -19.74 3.25
CA ASP A 234 -5.51 -19.05 1.95
C ASP A 234 -6.50 -17.89 1.85
N LYS A 235 -7.57 -17.90 2.66
CA LYS A 235 -8.57 -16.82 2.71
C LYS A 235 -8.44 -15.93 3.95
N CYS A 236 -7.64 -16.34 4.92
CA CYS A 236 -7.57 -15.69 6.22
C CYS A 236 -6.76 -14.40 6.15
N ILE A 237 -7.41 -13.25 6.33
CA ILE A 237 -6.74 -11.93 6.37
C ILE A 237 -6.10 -11.58 7.73
N LYS A 238 -5.92 -12.57 8.60
CA LYS A 238 -5.23 -12.44 9.91
C LYS A 238 -5.73 -11.29 10.82
N CYS A 239 -6.99 -10.89 10.68
CA CYS A 239 -7.58 -9.79 11.45
C CYS A 239 -7.84 -10.09 12.94
N GLY A 240 -7.77 -11.35 13.36
CA GLY A 240 -7.99 -11.77 14.75
C GLY A 240 -9.43 -11.69 15.26
N THR A 241 -10.41 -11.34 14.42
CA THR A 241 -11.82 -11.28 14.83
C THR A 241 -12.33 -12.61 15.37
N CYS A 242 -11.94 -13.73 14.77
CA CYS A 242 -12.31 -15.07 15.22
C CYS A 242 -11.76 -15.37 16.63
N TYR A 243 -10.52 -14.96 16.90
CA TYR A 243 -9.85 -15.12 18.18
C TYR A 243 -10.53 -14.32 19.28
N ALA A 244 -10.78 -13.03 19.05
CA ALA A 244 -11.50 -12.18 19.98
C ALA A 244 -12.96 -12.62 20.20
N ALA A 245 -13.59 -13.20 19.18
CA ALA A 245 -14.98 -13.65 19.23
C ALA A 245 -15.18 -15.01 19.91
N CYS A 246 -14.15 -15.85 19.99
CA CYS A 246 -14.27 -17.16 20.59
C CYS A 246 -14.53 -17.03 22.10
N PRO A 247 -15.63 -17.61 22.64
CA PRO A 247 -15.92 -17.51 24.06
C PRO A 247 -14.74 -18.00 24.92
N PRO A 248 -14.29 -17.23 25.93
CA PRO A 248 -13.15 -17.59 26.77
C PRO A 248 -13.29 -18.95 27.46
N ARG A 249 -14.53 -19.33 27.81
CA ARG A 249 -14.88 -20.65 28.37
C ARG A 249 -14.49 -21.84 27.47
N PHE A 250 -14.36 -21.62 26.17
CA PHE A 250 -13.92 -22.64 25.21
C PHE A 250 -12.45 -22.43 24.85
N GLY A 251 -12.06 -21.18 24.56
CA GLY A 251 -10.70 -20.84 24.15
C GLY A 251 -10.21 -21.70 22.98
N ALA A 252 -11.10 -21.97 22.01
CA ALA A 252 -10.84 -22.90 20.92
C ALA A 252 -9.98 -22.29 19.81
N VAL A 253 -10.06 -20.97 19.59
CA VAL A 253 -9.21 -20.29 18.60
C VAL A 253 -7.85 -20.00 19.24
N ARG A 254 -6.78 -20.50 18.64
CA ARG A 254 -5.39 -20.28 19.06
C ARG A 254 -4.75 -19.24 18.13
N LYS A 255 -4.01 -18.30 18.73
CA LYS A 255 -3.10 -17.40 18.03
C LYS A 255 -1.71 -18.04 18.10
N ILE A 256 -1.13 -18.35 16.96
CA ILE A 256 0.24 -18.83 16.82
C ILE A 256 1.03 -17.67 16.21
N VAL A 257 2.15 -17.33 16.82
CA VAL A 257 3.10 -16.35 16.26
C VAL A 257 4.26 -17.18 15.71
N ALA A 258 4.66 -16.90 14.47
CA ALA A 258 5.78 -17.56 13.83
C ALA A 258 7.11 -17.11 14.45
#